data_AF-A0A239M285-F1
#
_entry.id   AF-A0A239M285-F1
#
_cell.length_a   1.000
_cell.length_b   1.000
_cell.length_c   1.000
_cell.angle_alpha   90.00
_cell.angle_beta   90.00
_cell.angle_gamma   90.00
#
_symmetry.space_group_name_H-M   'P 1'
#
loop_
_entity.id
_entity.type
_entity.pdbx_description
1 polymer ?
#
loop_
_entity_poly.entity_id
_entity_poly.type
_entity_poly.pdbx_seq_one_letter_code
_entity_poly.pdbx_strand_id
1 'polypeptide(L)'
;MRLQTLAKAAAVAGALALPFGLAPAASATPGGTGSATAISATGPVAIPATPAVTSSAQRPTRKSIAELPPNPIVRARLLNAAAWSGHARASVADVRAPRLGLAAHAVTAECANGRGVSHLAKATLNGRTLKLGATPNTTVNADLEGLGTASVTLNKQVRGRDGSLTVTAIEVVAKLAGTTQTLSVASVTCKGADAPGKPEEPTSPPSETPAPTPPPASSPAPAPTPVTGDLPVTG
;
A
#
# COMPACT_ATOMS: atom_id res chain seq x y z
N MET A 1 10.23 63.15 -27.45
CA MET A 1 9.67 63.86 -28.63
C MET A 1 8.97 62.85 -29.53
N ARG A 2 7.70 63.12 -29.85
CA ARG A 2 6.92 62.69 -31.05
C ARG A 2 6.62 61.18 -31.20
N LEU A 3 5.35 60.77 -31.00
CA LEU A 3 4.26 60.60 -32.00
C LEU A 3 4.56 59.45 -32.99
N GLN A 4 3.67 58.56 -33.44
CA GLN A 4 2.25 58.26 -33.27
C GLN A 4 1.98 56.95 -34.07
N THR A 5 0.72 56.51 -34.10
CA THR A 5 0.04 55.55 -35.02
C THR A 5 0.03 54.08 -34.60
N LEU A 6 -1.07 53.53 -34.07
CA LEU A 6 -2.41 53.23 -34.64
C LEU A 6 -2.47 51.97 -35.51
N ALA A 7 -3.27 51.02 -34.99
CA ALA A 7 -4.21 50.15 -35.69
C ALA A 7 -3.67 49.08 -36.67
N LYS A 8 -3.95 47.81 -36.34
CA LYS A 8 -5.04 47.06 -37.00
C LYS A 8 -5.27 45.71 -36.31
N ALA A 9 -6.43 45.58 -35.70
CA ALA A 9 -7.03 44.30 -35.38
C ALA A 9 -7.43 43.60 -36.69
N ALA A 10 -7.05 42.34 -36.84
CA ALA A 10 -7.63 41.43 -37.81
C ALA A 10 -8.10 40.19 -37.04
N ALA A 11 -9.39 40.17 -36.74
CA ALA A 11 -10.07 38.98 -36.26
C ALA A 11 -10.23 38.03 -37.45
N VAL A 12 -9.44 36.95 -37.49
CA VAL A 12 -9.66 35.85 -38.42
C VAL A 12 -10.53 34.83 -37.69
N ALA A 13 -11.84 34.88 -37.94
CA ALA A 13 -12.77 33.83 -37.58
C ALA A 13 -12.56 32.64 -38.54
N GLY A 14 -11.61 31.77 -38.18
CA GLY A 14 -11.40 30.49 -38.84
C GLY A 14 -12.22 29.39 -38.16
N ALA A 15 -13.35 29.01 -38.77
CA ALA A 15 -14.12 27.84 -38.38
C ALA A 15 -13.34 26.56 -38.72
N LEU A 16 -12.68 25.97 -37.72
CA LEU A 16 -12.11 24.62 -37.80
C LEU A 16 -13.18 23.61 -37.38
N ALA A 17 -13.79 22.96 -38.36
CA ALA A 17 -14.53 21.72 -38.16
C ALA A 17 -13.54 20.61 -37.79
N LEU A 18 -13.41 20.32 -36.50
CA LEU A 18 -12.65 19.18 -36.00
C LEU A 18 -13.53 17.92 -36.09
N PRO A 19 -13.05 16.80 -36.67
CA PRO A 19 -13.72 15.53 -36.48
C PRO A 19 -13.62 15.17 -34.99
N PHE A 20 -14.78 14.92 -34.37
CA PHE A 20 -14.87 14.38 -33.02
C PHE A 20 -14.29 12.96 -33.01
N GLY A 21 -12.96 12.86 -32.91
CA GLY A 21 -12.27 11.65 -32.52
C GLY A 21 -12.62 11.35 -31.06
N LEU A 22 -13.23 10.20 -30.82
CA LEU A 22 -13.38 9.64 -29.48
C LEU A 22 -12.00 9.58 -28.83
N ALA A 23 -11.75 10.49 -27.87
CA ALA A 23 -10.57 10.39 -27.04
C ALA A 23 -10.62 9.06 -26.28
N PRO A 24 -9.53 8.29 -26.21
CA PRO A 24 -9.51 7.08 -25.40
C PRO A 24 -9.86 7.47 -23.96
N ALA A 25 -10.90 6.86 -23.41
CA ALA A 25 -11.21 6.97 -22.01
C ALA A 25 -9.98 6.52 -21.23
N ALA A 26 -9.31 7.45 -20.56
CA ALA A 26 -8.18 7.15 -19.69
C ALA A 26 -8.67 6.17 -18.63
N SER A 27 -8.32 4.90 -18.81
CA SER A 27 -8.64 3.84 -17.86
C SER A 27 -7.88 4.17 -16.58
N ALA A 28 -8.60 4.44 -15.49
CA ALA A 28 -7.98 4.65 -14.19
C ALA A 28 -7.15 3.40 -13.86
N THR A 29 -5.83 3.52 -13.88
CA THR A 29 -4.94 2.47 -13.39
C THR A 29 -5.39 2.12 -11.97
N PRO A 30 -5.55 0.82 -11.63
CA PRO A 30 -5.88 0.43 -10.26
C PRO A 30 -4.92 1.12 -9.31
N GLY A 31 -5.45 2.00 -8.46
CA GLY A 31 -4.61 2.73 -7.53
C GLY A 31 -4.08 1.79 -6.46
N GLY A 32 -2.80 1.93 -6.09
CA GLY A 32 -2.28 1.32 -4.87
C GLY A 32 -3.04 1.79 -3.61
N THR A 33 -2.71 1.23 -2.45
CA THR A 33 -3.30 1.64 -1.17
C THR A 33 -2.26 2.28 -0.26
N GLY A 34 -2.69 3.25 0.54
CA GLY A 34 -1.87 3.90 1.56
C GLY A 34 -2.59 3.93 2.90
N SER A 35 -1.85 3.82 4.00
CA SER A 35 -2.34 4.11 5.33
C SER A 35 -1.28 4.83 6.16
N ALA A 36 -1.72 5.70 7.07
CA ALA A 36 -0.83 6.48 7.91
C ALA A 36 -1.41 6.60 9.32
N THR A 37 -0.54 6.43 10.31
CA THR A 37 -0.81 6.58 11.74
C THR A 37 0.26 7.47 12.35
N ALA A 38 -0.13 8.57 12.99
CA ALA A 38 0.85 9.48 13.56
C ALA A 38 1.45 8.94 14.87
N ILE A 39 0.62 8.42 15.78
CA ILE A 39 1.10 7.73 16.99
C ILE A 39 0.17 6.58 17.37
N SER A 40 0.73 5.52 17.92
CA SER A 40 -0.01 4.41 18.53
C SER A 40 0.85 3.73 19.59
N ALA A 41 0.22 3.08 20.57
CA ALA A 41 0.92 2.30 21.57
C ALA A 41 0.10 1.10 22.01
N THR A 42 0.79 -0.01 22.30
CA THR A 42 0.21 -1.26 22.81
C THR A 42 0.95 -1.71 24.06
N GLY A 43 0.25 -2.46 24.92
CA GLY A 43 0.77 -2.88 26.22
C GLY A 43 -0.06 -2.27 27.37
N PRO A 44 0.52 -2.14 28.58
CA PRO A 44 -0.20 -1.67 29.76
C PRO A 44 -0.85 -0.29 29.61
N VAL A 45 -0.25 0.59 28.80
CA VAL A 45 -0.82 1.89 28.46
C VAL A 45 -1.04 1.94 26.96
N ALA A 46 -2.26 1.62 26.54
CA ALA A 46 -2.64 1.65 25.14
C ALA A 46 -2.91 3.09 24.67
N ILE A 47 -2.48 3.38 23.44
CA ILE A 47 -2.85 4.60 22.72
C ILE A 47 -3.42 4.15 21.39
N PRO A 48 -4.70 4.43 21.11
CA PRO A 48 -5.29 4.09 19.82
C PRO A 48 -4.54 4.82 18.70
N ALA A 49 -4.58 4.29 17.48
CA ALA A 49 -3.95 4.90 16.32
C ALA A 49 -4.50 6.32 16.07
N THR A 50 -3.70 7.35 16.34
CA THR A 50 -4.17 8.73 16.49
C THR A 50 -3.25 9.75 15.81
N PRO A 51 -3.77 10.60 14.90
CA PRO A 51 -4.83 10.24 13.96
C PRO A 51 -4.37 9.08 13.04
N ALA A 52 -5.35 8.36 12.51
CA ALA A 52 -5.15 7.34 11.48
C ALA A 52 -6.02 7.59 10.25
N VAL A 53 -5.45 7.33 9.08
CA VAL A 53 -6.13 7.41 7.77
C VAL A 53 -5.71 6.24 6.89
N THR A 54 -6.63 5.80 6.04
CA THR A 54 -6.38 4.82 4.98
C THR A 54 -7.09 5.31 3.73
N SER A 55 -6.46 5.20 2.56
CA SER A 55 -7.04 5.63 1.29
C SER A 55 -6.43 4.88 0.11
N SER A 56 -7.25 4.64 -0.90
CA SER A 56 -6.85 4.18 -2.24
C SER A 56 -7.05 5.26 -3.31
N ALA A 57 -7.60 6.42 -2.93
CA ALA A 57 -7.92 7.49 -3.87
C ALA A 57 -6.65 8.19 -4.38
N GLN A 58 -6.73 8.78 -5.58
CA GLN A 58 -5.61 9.54 -6.16
C GLN A 58 -5.32 10.84 -5.38
N ARG A 59 -6.34 11.41 -4.73
CA ARG A 59 -6.20 12.62 -3.91
C ARG A 59 -5.89 12.27 -2.45
N PRO A 60 -5.00 13.02 -1.77
CA PRO A 60 -4.68 12.83 -0.36
C PRO A 60 -5.88 12.98 0.58
N THR A 61 -6.17 11.92 1.34
CA THR A 61 -7.00 12.00 2.55
C THR A 61 -6.10 12.33 3.73
N ARG A 62 -6.48 13.33 4.54
CA ARG A 62 -5.65 13.85 5.62
C ARG A 62 -6.44 13.98 6.92
N LYS A 63 -5.77 13.71 8.05
CA LYS A 63 -6.25 14.05 9.38
C LYS A 63 -5.12 14.66 10.20
N SER A 64 -5.46 15.64 11.02
CA SER A 64 -4.53 16.35 11.88
C SER A 64 -5.12 16.59 13.25
N ILE A 65 -4.29 16.51 14.28
CA ILE A 65 -4.66 16.80 15.66
C ILE A 65 -3.57 17.68 16.26
N ALA A 66 -3.96 18.78 16.91
CA ALA A 66 -3.01 19.74 17.48
C ALA A 66 -2.21 19.14 18.64
N GLU A 67 -2.84 18.31 19.46
CA GLU A 67 -2.22 17.71 20.64
C GLU A 67 -2.82 16.34 20.94
N LEU A 68 -1.97 15.39 21.33
CA LEU A 68 -2.42 14.07 21.72
C LEU A 68 -3.18 14.16 23.06
N PRO A 69 -4.32 13.45 23.23
CA PRO A 69 -5.00 13.40 24.51
C PRO A 69 -4.05 12.99 25.65
N PRO A 70 -4.20 13.59 26.85
CA PRO A 70 -3.34 13.31 27.99
C PRO A 70 -3.25 11.82 28.29
N ASN A 71 -2.03 11.31 28.43
CA ASN A 71 -1.75 9.93 28.80
C ASN A 71 -0.41 9.86 29.58
N PRO A 72 -0.17 8.79 30.35
CA PRO A 72 0.96 8.73 31.28
C PRO A 72 2.31 8.36 30.64
N ILE A 73 2.36 8.01 29.35
CA ILE A 73 3.59 7.53 28.70
C ILE A 73 4.17 8.49 27.68
N VAL A 74 3.34 9.28 26.98
CA VAL A 74 3.80 10.13 25.88
C VAL A 74 2.97 11.40 25.75
N ARG A 75 3.63 12.50 25.40
CA ARG A 75 3.02 13.73 24.93
C ARG A 75 3.51 13.99 23.51
N ALA A 76 2.63 14.50 22.67
CA ALA A 76 2.94 14.78 21.27
C ALA A 76 2.04 15.90 20.76
N ARG A 77 2.54 16.68 19.80
CA ARG A 77 1.84 17.83 19.22
C ARG A 77 1.89 17.78 17.70
N LEU A 78 1.00 18.52 17.05
CA LEU A 78 0.91 18.65 15.59
C LEU A 78 1.00 17.30 14.87
N LEU A 79 0.14 16.37 15.28
CA LEU A 79 0.08 15.03 14.72
C LEU A 79 -0.64 15.11 13.37
N ASN A 80 -0.02 14.63 12.30
CA ASN A 80 -0.60 14.60 10.97
C ASN A 80 -0.46 13.21 10.36
N ALA A 81 -1.52 12.77 9.68
CA ALA A 81 -1.53 11.54 8.91
C ALA A 81 -2.19 11.80 7.55
N ALA A 82 -1.57 11.32 6.48
CA ALA A 82 -2.04 11.46 5.12
C ALA A 82 -1.85 10.15 4.34
N ALA A 83 -2.83 9.77 3.55
CA ALA A 83 -2.77 8.58 2.70
C ALA A 83 -3.45 8.84 1.36
N TRP A 84 -2.89 8.24 0.31
CA TRP A 84 -3.46 8.19 -1.04
C TRP A 84 -2.88 7.00 -1.79
N SER A 85 -3.25 6.87 -3.06
CA SER A 85 -2.92 5.72 -3.88
C SER A 85 -1.42 5.39 -3.89
N GLY A 86 -1.01 4.28 -3.26
CA GLY A 86 0.38 3.84 -3.20
C GLY A 86 1.32 4.72 -2.37
N HIS A 87 0.76 5.63 -1.58
CA HIS A 87 1.52 6.63 -0.84
C HIS A 87 0.94 6.89 0.55
N ALA A 88 1.83 7.14 1.52
CA ALA A 88 1.45 7.52 2.86
C ALA A 88 2.50 8.42 3.51
N ARG A 89 2.04 9.32 4.38
CA ARG A 89 2.87 10.24 5.14
C ARG A 89 2.32 10.40 6.55
N ALA A 90 3.19 10.33 7.54
CA ALA A 90 2.87 10.66 8.92
C ALA A 90 3.94 11.60 9.48
N SER A 91 3.52 12.57 10.29
CA SER A 91 4.43 13.47 10.98
C SER A 91 3.92 13.83 12.36
N VAL A 92 4.84 13.96 13.31
CA VAL A 92 4.56 14.39 14.67
C VAL A 92 5.61 15.41 15.11
N ALA A 93 5.16 16.47 15.76
CA ALA A 93 6.04 17.44 16.40
C ALA A 93 6.08 17.23 17.93
N ASP A 94 7.19 17.62 18.54
CA ASP A 94 7.38 17.66 19.99
C ASP A 94 6.90 16.39 20.71
N VAL A 95 7.45 15.25 20.30
CA VAL A 95 7.23 13.96 20.96
C VAL A 95 8.08 13.89 22.22
N ARG A 96 7.47 13.58 23.35
CA ARG A 96 8.15 13.34 24.62
C ARG A 96 7.53 12.14 25.32
N ALA A 97 8.30 11.08 25.48
CA ALA A 97 7.94 9.94 26.31
C ALA A 97 8.95 9.82 27.45
N PRO A 98 8.80 10.61 28.54
CA PRO A 98 9.83 10.74 29.57
C PRO A 98 10.12 9.41 30.28
N ARG A 99 9.09 8.59 30.52
CA ARG A 99 9.26 7.24 31.07
C ARG A 99 10.06 6.33 30.13
N LEU A 100 10.02 6.57 28.83
CA LEU A 100 10.75 5.80 27.82
C LEU A 100 12.07 6.47 27.41
N GLY A 101 12.47 7.57 28.08
CA GLY A 101 13.68 8.30 27.76
C GLY A 101 13.68 8.99 26.38
N LEU A 102 12.56 8.99 25.66
CA LEU A 102 12.48 9.47 24.28
C LEU A 102 12.04 10.93 24.23
N ALA A 103 12.75 11.74 23.44
CA ALA A 103 12.27 13.05 23.01
C ALA A 103 12.64 13.29 21.54
N ALA A 104 11.80 14.00 20.79
CA ALA A 104 12.10 14.43 19.42
C ALA A 104 11.27 15.67 19.07
N HIS A 105 11.85 16.62 18.33
CA HIS A 105 11.11 17.81 17.88
C HIS A 105 10.26 17.55 16.64
N ALA A 106 10.77 16.76 15.71
CA ALA A 106 10.02 16.36 14.54
C ALA A 106 10.37 14.92 14.18
N VAL A 107 9.33 14.16 13.88
CA VAL A 107 9.40 12.77 13.44
C VAL A 107 8.51 12.66 12.21
N THR A 108 9.06 12.23 11.09
CA THR A 108 8.31 12.04 9.85
C THR A 108 8.61 10.68 9.25
N ALA A 109 7.58 10.03 8.71
CA ALA A 109 7.72 8.84 7.89
C ALA A 109 6.97 9.05 6.57
N GLU A 110 7.57 8.57 5.50
CA GLU A 110 7.02 8.62 4.15
C GLU A 110 7.19 7.26 3.50
N CYS A 111 6.13 6.82 2.80
CA CYS A 111 6.15 5.61 1.99
C CYS A 111 5.54 5.95 0.64
N ALA A 112 6.24 5.59 -0.43
CA ALA A 112 5.85 5.85 -1.80
C ALA A 112 6.28 4.67 -2.68
N ASN A 113 5.32 4.01 -3.33
CA ASN A 113 5.58 2.98 -4.34
C ASN A 113 6.56 1.89 -3.85
N GLY A 114 6.37 1.39 -2.63
CA GLY A 114 7.22 0.34 -2.05
C GLY A 114 8.63 0.79 -1.60
N ARG A 115 8.88 2.11 -1.57
CA ARG A 115 10.06 2.73 -0.93
C ARG A 115 9.60 3.54 0.26
N GLY A 116 10.32 3.46 1.37
CA GLY A 116 10.01 4.27 2.54
C GLY A 116 11.25 4.86 3.18
N VAL A 117 11.05 6.01 3.82
CA VAL A 117 12.07 6.81 4.46
C VAL A 117 11.52 7.39 5.76
N SER A 118 12.40 7.67 6.70
CA SER A 118 12.06 8.43 7.90
C SER A 118 13.07 9.55 8.15
N HIS A 119 12.58 10.64 8.71
CA HIS A 119 13.40 11.77 9.14
C HIS A 119 13.07 12.10 10.59
N LEU A 120 14.12 12.40 11.33
CA LEU A 120 14.08 12.74 12.74
C LEU A 120 14.76 14.10 12.88
N ALA A 121 14.31 14.92 13.82
CA ALA A 121 14.95 16.18 14.17
C ALA A 121 15.07 16.29 15.70
N LYS A 122 16.31 16.56 16.16
CA LYS A 122 16.68 16.64 17.58
C LYS A 122 16.10 15.49 18.42
N ALA A 123 16.20 14.28 17.88
CA ALA A 123 15.72 13.08 18.56
C ALA A 123 16.78 12.60 19.56
N THR A 124 16.37 12.28 20.78
CA THR A 124 17.23 11.82 21.88
C THR A 124 16.61 10.64 22.60
N LEU A 125 17.47 9.73 23.07
CA LEU A 125 17.13 8.61 23.94
C LEU A 125 18.02 8.68 25.18
N ASN A 126 17.43 8.87 26.37
CA ASN A 126 18.16 9.11 27.63
C ASN A 126 19.24 10.20 27.50
N GLY A 127 18.90 11.30 26.82
CA GLY A 127 19.84 12.40 26.57
C GLY A 127 20.85 12.16 25.44
N ARG A 128 20.99 10.92 24.93
CA ARG A 128 21.87 10.62 23.79
C ARG A 128 21.17 10.94 22.48
N THR A 129 21.81 11.74 21.62
CA THR A 129 21.28 12.08 20.29
C THR A 129 21.20 10.85 19.39
N LEU A 130 20.05 10.69 18.73
CA LEU A 130 19.80 9.67 17.73
C LEU A 130 20.24 10.16 16.35
N LYS A 131 20.76 9.25 15.52
CA LYS A 131 21.28 9.59 14.19
C LYS A 131 20.16 10.09 13.27
N LEU A 132 20.37 11.26 12.67
CA LEU A 132 19.51 11.80 11.62
C LEU A 132 19.68 10.95 10.35
N GLY A 133 18.59 10.45 9.77
CA GLY A 133 18.66 9.61 8.55
C GLY A 133 19.24 8.21 8.78
N ALA A 134 18.79 7.53 9.84
CA ALA A 134 19.19 6.15 10.11
C ALA A 134 18.84 5.21 8.93
N THR A 135 19.74 4.27 8.65
CA THR A 135 19.46 3.18 7.69
C THR A 135 18.24 2.37 8.15
N PRO A 136 17.53 1.70 7.24
CA PRO A 136 16.39 0.88 7.61
C PRO A 136 16.73 -0.12 8.73
N ASN A 137 15.82 -0.28 9.69
CA ASN A 137 15.93 -1.20 10.82
C ASN A 137 17.16 -0.95 11.72
N THR A 138 17.50 0.31 11.98
CA THR A 138 18.61 0.65 12.89
C THR A 138 18.13 0.56 14.34
N THR A 139 18.68 -0.37 15.12
CA THR A 139 18.35 -0.54 16.54
C THR A 139 19.35 0.17 17.44
N VAL A 140 18.83 0.87 18.45
CA VAL A 140 19.57 1.52 19.53
C VAL A 140 18.98 1.04 20.85
N ASN A 141 19.83 0.48 21.72
CA ASN A 141 19.40 0.08 23.05
C ASN A 141 19.80 1.16 24.07
N ALA A 142 18.98 1.33 25.09
CA ALA A 142 19.28 2.21 26.21
C ALA A 142 18.67 1.64 27.49
N ASP A 143 19.41 1.72 28.58
CA ASP A 143 18.91 1.33 29.90
C ASP A 143 18.06 2.45 30.49
N LEU A 144 16.82 2.13 30.81
CA LEU A 144 15.87 3.03 31.44
C LEU A 144 15.80 2.71 32.93
N GLU A 145 15.97 3.74 33.76
CA GLU A 145 15.83 3.61 35.21
C GLU A 145 14.45 3.05 35.56
N GLY A 146 14.43 1.96 36.32
CA GLY A 146 13.20 1.28 36.77
C GLY A 146 12.46 0.47 35.71
N LEU A 147 12.90 0.46 34.44
CA LEU A 147 12.23 -0.23 33.32
C LEU A 147 13.14 -1.23 32.59
N GLY A 148 14.42 -1.25 32.92
CA GLY A 148 15.41 -2.12 32.27
C GLY A 148 15.78 -1.61 30.86
N THR A 149 16.32 -2.50 30.04
CA THR A 149 16.76 -2.13 28.68
C THR A 149 15.57 -1.89 27.76
N ALA A 150 15.44 -0.67 27.23
CA ALA A 150 14.57 -0.37 26.11
C ALA A 150 15.31 -0.53 24.79
N SER A 151 14.58 -1.02 23.79
CA SER A 151 15.04 -1.11 22.42
C SER A 151 14.29 -0.10 21.57
N VAL A 152 15.04 0.74 20.86
CA VAL A 152 14.50 1.73 19.93
C VAL A 152 14.93 1.37 18.53
N THR A 153 13.97 1.06 17.66
CA THR A 153 14.24 0.82 16.24
C THR A 153 13.86 2.06 15.44
N LEU A 154 14.85 2.66 14.78
CA LEU A 154 14.69 3.79 13.88
C LEU A 154 14.50 3.28 12.46
N ASN A 155 13.60 3.94 11.73
CA ASN A 155 13.29 3.59 10.33
C ASN A 155 12.97 2.09 10.20
N LYS A 156 12.11 1.56 11.07
CA LYS A 156 11.71 0.15 11.00
C LYS A 156 10.93 -0.07 9.72
N GLN A 157 11.40 -0.96 8.87
CA GLN A 157 10.78 -1.28 7.59
C GLN A 157 10.43 -2.77 7.53
N VAL A 158 9.15 -3.07 7.32
CA VAL A 158 8.63 -4.42 7.23
C VAL A 158 7.89 -4.56 5.89
N ARG A 159 8.33 -5.51 5.06
CA ARG A 159 7.60 -5.88 3.84
C ARG A 159 6.60 -6.98 4.15
N GLY A 160 5.34 -6.73 3.80
CA GLY A 160 4.27 -7.72 3.85
C GLY A 160 4.38 -8.72 2.69
N ARG A 161 3.78 -9.89 2.88
CA ARG A 161 3.67 -10.92 1.83
C ARG A 161 2.82 -10.46 0.64
N ASP A 162 1.96 -9.48 0.87
CA ASP A 162 1.07 -8.85 -0.10
C ASP A 162 1.73 -7.72 -0.91
N GLY A 163 3.05 -7.53 -0.77
CA GLY A 163 3.81 -6.47 -1.44
C GLY A 163 3.70 -5.10 -0.76
N SER A 164 2.99 -4.99 0.37
CA SER A 164 2.95 -3.75 1.15
C SER A 164 4.29 -3.49 1.85
N LEU A 165 4.65 -2.22 2.02
CA LEU A 165 5.77 -1.79 2.85
C LEU A 165 5.23 -0.95 4.00
N THR A 166 5.50 -1.36 5.24
CA THR A 166 5.24 -0.57 6.44
C THR A 166 6.54 0.02 6.94
N VAL A 167 6.56 1.35 7.15
CA VAL A 167 7.68 2.11 7.69
C VAL A 167 7.25 2.82 8.95
N THR A 168 7.96 2.58 10.04
CA THR A 168 7.77 3.28 11.32
C THR A 168 9.03 4.09 11.62
N ALA A 169 8.90 5.41 11.80
CA ALA A 169 10.05 6.28 12.01
C ALA A 169 10.78 5.97 13.32
N ILE A 170 10.03 5.80 14.41
CA ILE A 170 10.53 5.37 15.72
C ILE A 170 9.59 4.31 16.28
N GLU A 171 10.12 3.12 16.56
CA GLU A 171 9.45 2.13 17.40
C GLU A 171 10.26 1.98 18.70
N VAL A 172 9.59 2.10 19.84
CA VAL A 172 10.19 1.85 21.15
C VAL A 172 9.52 0.64 21.77
N VAL A 173 10.32 -0.32 22.22
CA VAL A 173 9.90 -1.49 22.98
C VAL A 173 10.60 -1.47 24.33
N ALA A 174 9.84 -1.43 25.41
CA ALA A 174 10.37 -1.40 26.77
C ALA A 174 9.49 -2.25 27.71
N LYS A 175 9.98 -2.54 28.91
CA LYS A 175 9.17 -3.16 29.97
C LYS A 175 8.58 -2.09 30.87
N LEU A 176 7.26 -2.05 30.98
CA LEU A 176 6.53 -1.20 31.93
C LEU A 176 5.85 -2.10 32.95
N ALA A 177 6.30 -2.03 34.21
CA ALA A 177 5.85 -2.93 35.28
C ALA A 177 5.91 -4.43 34.88
N GLY A 178 7.04 -4.86 34.30
CA GLY A 178 7.27 -6.25 33.87
C GLY A 178 6.59 -6.65 32.55
N THR A 179 5.66 -5.86 32.04
CA THR A 179 4.92 -6.13 30.80
C THR A 179 5.48 -5.34 29.64
N THR A 180 5.48 -5.92 28.43
CA THR A 180 6.00 -5.24 27.24
C THR A 180 5.09 -4.09 26.82
N GLN A 181 5.66 -2.90 26.68
CA GLN A 181 5.05 -1.71 26.13
C GLN A 181 5.72 -1.39 24.78
N THR A 182 4.90 -1.20 23.75
CA THR A 182 5.36 -0.78 22.42
C THR A 182 4.78 0.59 22.10
N LEU A 183 5.61 1.52 21.64
CA LEU A 183 5.22 2.84 21.14
C LEU A 183 5.68 2.96 19.70
N SER A 184 4.77 3.30 18.80
CA SER A 184 5.06 3.58 17.39
C SER A 184 4.78 5.05 17.10
N VAL A 185 5.77 5.75 16.53
CA VAL A 185 5.67 7.16 16.13
C VAL A 185 5.92 7.27 14.63
N ALA A 186 4.98 7.92 13.95
CA ALA A 186 4.88 8.07 12.51
C ALA A 186 5.05 6.74 11.79
N SER A 187 3.98 5.94 11.76
CA SER A 187 3.90 4.68 11.02
C SER A 187 3.08 4.86 9.76
N VAL A 188 3.61 4.41 8.63
CA VAL A 188 2.98 4.53 7.32
C VAL A 188 3.08 3.20 6.59
N THR A 189 2.06 2.85 5.83
CA THR A 189 2.07 1.70 4.94
C THR A 189 1.74 2.16 3.53
N CYS A 190 2.50 1.70 2.55
CA CYS A 190 2.17 1.86 1.15
C CYS A 190 2.25 0.53 0.42
N LYS A 191 1.26 0.28 -0.43
CA LYS A 191 1.24 -0.82 -1.37
C LYS A 191 1.05 -0.23 -2.76
N GLY A 192 2.00 -0.50 -3.67
CA GLY A 192 1.86 -0.10 -5.06
C GLY A 192 0.64 -0.76 -5.70
N ALA A 193 0.19 -0.22 -6.83
CA ALA A 193 -0.70 -0.96 -7.70
C ALA A 193 -0.03 -2.29 -8.05
N ASP A 194 -0.78 -3.39 -8.08
CA ASP A 194 -0.32 -4.56 -8.82
C ASP A 194 -0.03 -4.06 -10.23
N ALA A 195 1.16 -4.40 -10.76
CA ALA A 195 1.47 -4.06 -12.15
C ALA A 195 0.28 -4.52 -13.01
N PRO A 196 -0.17 -3.72 -13.99
CA PRO A 196 -1.14 -4.21 -14.95
C PRO A 196 -0.62 -5.57 -15.39
N GLY A 197 -1.43 -6.62 -15.23
CA GLY A 197 -1.09 -7.92 -15.77
C GLY A 197 -0.59 -7.66 -17.18
N LYS A 198 0.59 -8.18 -17.51
CA LYS A 198 1.06 -8.18 -18.89
C LYS A 198 -0.17 -8.61 -19.71
N PRO A 199 -0.58 -7.85 -20.76
CA PRO A 199 -1.72 -8.24 -21.58
C PRO A 199 -1.60 -9.73 -21.79
N GLU A 200 -2.64 -10.46 -21.41
CA GLU A 200 -2.68 -11.90 -21.63
C GLU A 200 -2.29 -12.05 -23.10
N GLU A 201 -1.14 -12.70 -23.33
CA GLU A 201 -0.66 -12.91 -24.68
C GLU A 201 -1.84 -13.55 -25.41
N PRO A 202 -2.31 -12.97 -26.53
CA PRO A 202 -3.57 -13.39 -27.14
C PRO A 202 -3.54 -14.90 -27.23
N THR A 203 -4.46 -15.54 -26.50
CA THR A 203 -4.61 -16.99 -26.50
C THR A 203 -4.53 -17.41 -27.95
N SER A 204 -3.59 -18.30 -28.25
CA SER A 204 -3.39 -18.80 -29.60
C SER A 204 -4.76 -19.12 -30.21
N PRO A 205 -4.98 -18.79 -31.50
CA PRO A 205 -6.24 -19.09 -32.15
C PRO A 205 -6.62 -20.55 -31.87
N PRO A 206 -7.92 -20.86 -31.67
CA PRO A 206 -8.35 -22.22 -31.37
C PRO A 206 -7.69 -23.16 -32.38
N SER A 207 -6.94 -24.15 -31.87
CA SER A 207 -6.43 -25.23 -32.71
C SER A 207 -7.58 -25.75 -33.56
N GLU A 208 -7.31 -25.84 -34.85
CA GLU A 208 -8.22 -26.37 -35.86
C GLU A 208 -8.95 -27.60 -35.32
N THR A 209 -10.26 -27.60 -35.56
CA THR A 209 -11.15 -28.74 -35.34
C THR A 209 -10.45 -30.05 -35.73
N PRO A 210 -10.48 -31.09 -34.88
CA PRO A 210 -9.95 -32.40 -35.25
C PRO A 210 -10.59 -32.85 -36.57
N ALA A 211 -9.77 -33.24 -37.53
CA ALA A 211 -10.23 -33.88 -38.75
C ALA A 211 -11.18 -35.03 -38.41
N PRO A 212 -12.27 -35.24 -39.19
CA PRO A 212 -13.20 -36.32 -38.94
C PRO A 212 -12.47 -37.67 -38.97
N THR A 213 -12.65 -38.43 -37.90
CA THR A 213 -12.20 -39.82 -37.75
C THR A 213 -12.68 -40.64 -38.95
N PRO A 214 -11.82 -41.44 -39.62
CA PRO A 214 -12.27 -42.37 -40.64
C PRO A 214 -13.24 -43.41 -40.01
N PRO A 215 -14.28 -43.84 -40.75
CA PRO A 215 -15.25 -44.80 -40.24
C PRO A 215 -14.57 -46.14 -39.90
N PRO A 216 -15.06 -46.85 -38.87
CA PRO A 216 -14.48 -48.13 -38.45
C PRO A 216 -14.62 -49.19 -39.55
N ALA A 217 -13.57 -49.98 -39.72
CA ALA A 217 -13.55 -51.16 -40.58
C ALA A 217 -14.58 -52.20 -40.07
N SER A 218 -15.31 -52.76 -41.02
CA SER A 218 -16.39 -53.73 -40.84
C SER A 218 -15.93 -54.99 -40.11
N SER A 219 -16.49 -55.26 -38.94
CA SER A 219 -16.51 -56.61 -38.37
C SER A 219 -17.54 -57.46 -39.15
N PRO A 220 -17.23 -58.69 -39.57
CA PRO A 220 -18.19 -59.53 -40.29
C PRO A 220 -19.36 -59.94 -39.39
N ALA A 221 -20.56 -59.94 -39.97
CA ALA A 221 -21.81 -60.30 -39.31
C ALA A 221 -21.80 -61.77 -38.83
N PRO A 222 -22.39 -62.08 -37.65
CA PRO A 222 -22.58 -63.46 -37.20
C PRO A 222 -23.47 -64.25 -38.17
N ALA A 223 -23.06 -65.47 -38.50
CA ALA A 223 -23.86 -66.38 -39.34
C ALA A 223 -25.18 -66.76 -38.63
N PRO A 224 -26.32 -66.81 -39.33
CA PRO A 224 -27.58 -67.25 -38.75
C PRO A 224 -27.52 -68.75 -38.44
N THR A 225 -27.86 -69.15 -37.22
CA THR A 225 -28.09 -70.55 -36.86
C THR A 225 -29.45 -71.00 -37.42
N PRO A 226 -29.51 -72.10 -38.20
CA PRO A 226 -30.77 -72.66 -38.67
C PRO A 226 -31.63 -73.17 -37.51
N VAL A 227 -32.91 -72.81 -37.52
CA VAL A 227 -33.93 -73.36 -36.62
C VAL A 227 -34.53 -74.60 -37.29
N THR A 228 -34.44 -75.75 -36.63
CA THR A 228 -35.11 -76.98 -37.04
C THR A 228 -36.59 -76.89 -36.66
N GLY A 229 -37.48 -76.97 -37.64
CA GLY A 229 -38.92 -76.99 -37.41
C GLY A 229 -39.67 -77.37 -38.68
N ASP A 230 -39.79 -78.67 -38.93
CA ASP A 230 -40.78 -79.24 -39.85
C ASP A 230 -42.18 -78.99 -39.28
N LEU A 231 -43.01 -78.25 -40.04
CA LEU A 231 -44.46 -78.32 -39.89
C LEU A 231 -45.04 -78.91 -41.18
N PRO A 232 -45.70 -80.08 -41.11
CA PRO A 232 -46.24 -80.76 -42.28
C PRO A 232 -47.44 -80.00 -42.86
N VAL A 233 -47.39 -79.80 -44.18
CA VAL A 233 -48.54 -79.44 -45.02
C VAL A 233 -49.52 -80.62 -45.05
N THR A 234 -50.73 -80.42 -44.52
CA THR A 234 -51.88 -81.26 -44.86
C THR A 234 -52.63 -80.62 -46.01
N GLY A 235 -52.76 -81.36 -47.11
CA GLY A 235 -53.65 -81.04 -48.24
C GLY A 235 -55.12 -81.24 -47.93
#